data_AF-A0A957BCC2-F1
#
_entry.id   AF-A0A957BCC2-F1
#
_cell.length_a   1.000
_cell.length_b   1.000
_cell.length_c   1.000
_cell.angle_alpha   90.00
_cell.angle_beta   90.00
_cell.angle_gamma   90.00
#
_symmetry.space_group_name_H-M   'P 1'
#
loop_
_entity.id
_entity.type
_entity.pdbx_description
1 polymer ?
#
loop_
_entity_poly.entity_id
_entity_poly.type
_entity_poly.pdbx_seq_one_letter_code
_entity_poly.pdbx_strand_id
1 'polypeptide(L)'
;MDPDSLLLCELQGSVDFFLDYTNLDVNSPGYGLTVDSTKKPEIASIAATGFALSAWVIACERGIIPRQNALEITRGTLNTLLYNVSHHRGFFAHFLYMNTGQRRNKCEYSTIDTALCLNGVITAAAYFDDVRIQELAQAILERVDWNFIVFETDGQTRFRMAYNPDRHGDYVDGDPGFISQWDMAAEQKMMYLQAANHIAPDTARKLYAGFRRDAATVDGQKVIISPGGPLFIYQFTEAWLDAAHYLDPDGIDWFNNTRLLTLANREFCLQHADEFATYGENSWGISAGDSPWGYDVSGATP
;
A
#
# COMPACT_ATOMS: atom_id res chain seq x y z
N MET A 1 30.14 -10.70 5.97
CA MET A 1 29.44 -9.57 6.60
C MET A 1 28.54 -10.17 7.66
N ASP A 2 28.55 -9.65 8.88
CA ASP A 2 27.62 -10.11 9.92
C ASP A 2 26.18 -9.68 9.57
N PRO A 3 25.15 -10.34 10.14
CA PRO A 3 23.75 -10.02 9.84
C PRO A 3 23.37 -8.56 10.11
N ASP A 4 23.90 -7.94 11.17
CA ASP A 4 23.57 -6.56 11.53
C ASP A 4 24.09 -5.58 10.48
N SER A 5 25.33 -5.79 10.02
CA SER A 5 25.90 -5.03 8.90
C SER A 5 25.09 -5.19 7.61
N LEU A 6 24.59 -6.40 7.30
CA LEU A 6 23.73 -6.62 6.13
C LEU A 6 22.41 -5.86 6.23
N LEU A 7 21.77 -5.88 7.40
CA LEU A 7 20.52 -5.14 7.64
C LEU A 7 20.72 -3.63 7.53
N LEU A 8 21.86 -3.10 7.99
CA LEU A 8 22.20 -1.69 7.84
C LEU A 8 22.45 -1.33 6.36
N CYS A 9 23.12 -2.19 5.59
CA CYS A 9 23.29 -1.98 4.16
C CYS A 9 21.95 -1.99 3.42
N GLU A 10 21.04 -2.91 3.74
CA GLU A 10 19.70 -2.97 3.15
C GLU A 10 18.86 -1.74 3.48
N LEU A 11 18.91 -1.31 4.75
CA LEU A 11 18.27 -0.09 5.20
C LEU A 11 18.81 1.13 4.44
N GLN A 12 20.14 1.26 4.32
CA GLN A 12 20.75 2.37 3.59
C GLN A 12 20.37 2.35 2.12
N GLY A 13 20.45 1.19 1.45
CA GLY A 13 20.07 1.05 0.05
C GLY A 13 18.59 1.37 -0.21
N SER A 14 17.71 1.01 0.73
CA SER A 14 16.29 1.37 0.67
C SER A 14 16.08 2.89 0.77
N VAL A 15 16.81 3.57 1.66
CA VAL A 15 16.75 5.05 1.77
C VAL A 15 17.34 5.72 0.54
N ASP A 16 18.48 5.21 0.03
CA ASP A 16 19.12 5.71 -1.17
C ASP A 16 18.19 5.62 -2.39
N PHE A 17 17.42 4.53 -2.52
CA PHE A 17 16.39 4.42 -3.54
C PHE A 17 15.38 5.58 -3.49
N PHE A 18 14.85 5.89 -2.30
CA PHE A 18 13.91 7.02 -2.20
C PHE A 18 14.60 8.37 -2.46
N LEU A 19 15.85 8.55 -2.02
CA LEU A 19 16.61 9.78 -2.29
C LEU A 19 16.84 9.98 -3.79
N ASP A 20 17.14 8.91 -4.52
CA ASP A 20 17.45 8.94 -5.95
C ASP A 20 16.19 9.04 -6.83
N TYR A 21 15.06 8.49 -6.36
CA TYR A 21 13.85 8.30 -7.17
C TYR A 21 12.59 9.00 -6.64
N THR A 22 12.71 9.87 -5.64
CA THR A 22 11.70 10.87 -5.29
C THR A 22 12.05 12.21 -5.97
N ASN A 23 11.05 12.88 -6.54
CA ASN A 23 11.24 14.20 -7.12
C ASN A 23 11.46 15.25 -6.01
N LEU A 24 12.72 15.63 -5.78
CA LEU A 24 13.11 16.63 -4.77
C LEU A 24 13.44 18.01 -5.39
N ASP A 25 13.03 18.30 -6.62
CA ASP A 25 13.14 19.65 -7.20
C ASP A 25 12.09 20.57 -6.57
N VAL A 26 12.53 21.50 -5.73
CA VAL A 26 11.68 22.44 -4.98
C VAL A 26 10.81 23.35 -5.86
N ASN A 27 11.11 23.46 -7.16
CA ASN A 27 10.31 24.23 -8.11
C ASN A 27 9.28 23.37 -8.86
N SER A 28 9.33 22.05 -8.68
CA SER A 28 8.45 21.11 -9.36
C SER A 28 7.08 21.06 -8.69
N PRO A 29 5.98 21.21 -9.44
CA PRO A 29 4.64 20.94 -8.92
C PRO A 29 4.45 19.50 -8.41
N GLY A 30 5.31 18.56 -8.85
CA GLY A 30 5.32 17.18 -8.38
C GLY A 30 6.33 16.88 -7.27
N TYR A 31 6.82 17.89 -6.54
CA TYR A 31 7.77 17.68 -5.44
C TYR A 31 7.25 16.63 -4.44
N GLY A 32 8.10 15.69 -4.07
CA GLY A 32 7.81 14.61 -3.14
C GLY A 32 7.19 13.36 -3.76
N LEU A 33 6.80 13.39 -5.05
CA LEU A 33 6.30 12.20 -5.73
C LEU A 33 7.43 11.20 -5.97
N THR A 34 7.13 9.92 -5.77
CA THR A 34 8.11 8.83 -5.84
C THR A 34 7.82 7.91 -7.01
N VAL A 35 8.88 7.47 -7.69
CA VAL A 35 8.77 6.67 -8.92
C VAL A 35 7.97 5.40 -8.66
N ASP A 36 7.15 5.02 -9.64
CA ASP A 36 6.51 3.70 -9.65
C ASP A 36 7.51 2.59 -9.99
N SER A 37 8.30 2.81 -11.05
CA SER A 37 9.32 1.89 -11.51
C SER A 37 10.49 2.65 -12.12
N THR A 38 11.72 2.23 -11.78
CA THR A 38 12.96 2.83 -12.33
C THR A 38 13.08 2.67 -13.85
N LYS A 39 12.26 1.81 -14.48
CA LYS A 39 12.16 1.66 -15.94
C LYS A 39 11.49 2.86 -16.62
N LYS A 40 10.66 3.60 -15.89
CA LYS A 40 9.90 4.76 -16.36
C LYS A 40 9.95 5.88 -15.31
N PRO A 41 11.12 6.51 -15.10
CA PRO A 41 11.34 7.48 -14.03
C PRO A 41 10.43 8.71 -14.09
N GLU A 42 9.79 8.97 -15.23
CA GLU A 42 8.81 10.03 -15.41
C GLU A 42 7.42 9.74 -14.82
N ILE A 43 7.18 8.51 -14.33
CA ILE A 43 5.91 8.07 -13.76
C ILE A 43 6.09 7.79 -12.26
N ALA A 44 5.27 8.46 -11.46
CA ALA A 44 5.14 8.20 -10.04
C ALA A 44 3.90 7.34 -9.76
N SER A 45 3.91 6.60 -8.65
CA SER A 45 2.70 6.01 -8.08
C SER A 45 2.41 6.58 -6.70
N ILE A 46 1.12 6.69 -6.39
CA ILE A 46 0.70 7.26 -5.11
C ILE A 46 1.03 6.34 -3.94
N ALA A 47 0.98 5.02 -4.14
CA ALA A 47 1.42 4.04 -3.14
C ALA A 47 2.91 4.19 -2.80
N ALA A 48 3.79 4.28 -3.81
CA ALA A 48 5.23 4.49 -3.59
C ALA A 48 5.51 5.79 -2.83
N THR A 49 4.76 6.85 -3.14
CA THR A 49 4.83 8.14 -2.42
C THR A 49 4.43 7.98 -0.93
N GLY A 50 3.45 7.12 -0.64
CA GLY A 50 3.10 6.70 0.71
C GLY A 50 4.23 6.03 1.47
N PHE A 51 4.83 5.02 0.86
CA PHE A 51 5.99 4.32 1.45
C PHE A 51 7.17 5.28 1.68
N ALA A 52 7.43 6.20 0.75
CA ALA A 52 8.48 7.20 0.89
C ALA A 52 8.27 8.10 2.14
N LEU A 53 7.03 8.53 2.43
CA LEU A 53 6.72 9.29 3.65
C LEU A 53 7.11 8.54 4.93
N SER A 54 6.85 7.23 5.00
CA SER A 54 7.32 6.38 6.10
C SER A 54 8.83 6.19 6.08
N ALA A 55 9.45 6.07 4.90
CA ALA A 55 10.90 5.96 4.76
C ALA A 55 11.63 7.21 5.29
N TRP A 56 11.08 8.42 5.09
CA TRP A 56 11.66 9.66 5.64
C TRP A 56 11.65 9.70 7.17
N VAL A 57 10.59 9.15 7.79
CA VAL A 57 10.54 8.96 9.24
C VAL A 57 11.64 8.01 9.69
N ILE A 58 11.77 6.85 9.05
CA ILE A 58 12.78 5.84 9.38
C ILE A 58 14.20 6.41 9.18
N ALA A 59 14.47 7.07 8.06
CA ALA A 59 15.76 7.66 7.75
C ALA A 59 16.14 8.77 8.75
N CYS A 60 15.17 9.58 9.18
CA CYS A 60 15.37 10.58 10.24
C CYS A 60 15.70 9.91 11.59
N GLU A 61 14.90 8.94 12.02
CA GLU A 61 15.08 8.25 13.31
C GLU A 61 16.41 7.50 13.38
N ARG A 62 16.85 6.95 12.24
CA ARG A 62 18.13 6.25 12.11
C ARG A 62 19.33 7.18 11.90
N GLY A 63 19.10 8.49 11.81
CA GLY A 63 20.15 9.49 11.59
C GLY A 63 20.79 9.44 10.21
N ILE A 64 20.16 8.78 9.23
CA ILE A 64 20.64 8.68 7.84
C ILE A 64 20.47 10.03 7.14
N ILE A 65 19.35 10.72 7.39
CA ILE A 65 19.11 12.10 6.94
C ILE A 65 18.85 13.03 8.13
N PRO A 66 19.31 14.30 8.09
CA PRO A 66 19.00 15.26 9.13
C PRO A 66 17.49 15.47 9.27
N ARG A 67 17.00 15.59 10.52
CA ARG A 67 15.57 15.83 10.81
C ARG A 67 14.98 17.00 10.03
N GLN A 68 15.73 18.10 9.90
CA GLN A 68 15.27 19.28 9.16
C GLN A 68 15.03 18.97 7.68
N ASN A 69 15.90 18.19 7.04
CA ASN A 69 15.73 17.77 5.65
C ASN A 69 14.49 16.88 5.50
N ALA A 70 14.32 15.90 6.40
CA ALA A 70 13.15 15.02 6.39
C ALA A 70 11.85 15.82 6.57
N LEU A 71 11.82 16.79 7.49
CA LEU A 71 10.70 17.70 7.71
C LEU A 71 10.33 18.49 6.45
N GLU A 72 11.32 19.06 5.76
CA GLU A 72 11.11 19.85 4.54
C GLU A 72 10.57 18.99 3.40
N ILE A 73 11.15 17.79 3.22
CA ILE A 73 10.68 16.81 2.22
C ILE A 73 9.24 16.42 2.52
N THR A 74 8.93 16.05 3.77
CA THR A 74 7.57 15.67 4.18
C THR A 74 6.58 16.82 3.97
N ARG A 75 6.89 18.05 4.42
CA ARG A 75 6.01 19.22 4.24
C ARG A 75 5.72 19.49 2.76
N GLY A 76 6.76 19.47 1.92
CA GLY A 76 6.60 19.69 0.48
C GLY A 76 5.76 18.58 -0.16
N THR A 77 6.02 17.32 0.21
CA THR A 77 5.26 16.16 -0.28
C THR A 77 3.77 16.28 0.09
N LEU A 78 3.45 16.57 1.35
CA LEU A 78 2.05 16.73 1.78
C LEU A 78 1.38 17.94 1.10
N ASN A 79 2.12 19.02 0.87
CA ASN A 79 1.59 20.17 0.12
C ASN A 79 1.26 19.77 -1.33
N THR A 80 2.13 19.01 -1.99
CA THR A 80 1.88 18.44 -3.33
C THR A 80 0.65 17.51 -3.33
N LEU A 81 0.55 16.59 -2.37
CA LEU A 81 -0.60 15.69 -2.22
C LEU A 81 -1.92 16.46 -2.05
N LEU A 82 -1.91 17.55 -1.29
CA LEU A 82 -3.11 18.34 -1.04
C LEU A 82 -3.51 19.18 -2.26
N TYR A 83 -2.58 19.86 -2.92
CA TYR A 83 -2.94 20.90 -3.90
C TYR A 83 -2.72 20.51 -5.36
N ASN A 84 -1.80 19.58 -5.65
CA ASN A 84 -1.35 19.33 -7.02
C ASN A 84 -1.72 17.93 -7.52
N VAL A 85 -1.78 16.95 -6.63
CA VAL A 85 -2.08 15.56 -7.03
C VAL A 85 -3.53 15.40 -7.44
N SER A 86 -3.74 14.85 -8.64
CA SER A 86 -5.07 14.51 -9.15
C SER A 86 -5.79 13.49 -8.25
N HIS A 87 -7.03 13.82 -7.89
CA HIS A 87 -7.88 12.95 -7.10
C HIS A 87 -9.35 13.05 -7.56
N HIS A 88 -10.14 12.04 -7.23
CA HIS A 88 -11.60 12.06 -7.33
C HIS A 88 -12.18 11.74 -5.97
N ARG A 89 -12.97 12.66 -5.38
CA ARG A 89 -13.58 12.45 -4.05
C ARG A 89 -12.54 12.14 -2.95
N GLY A 90 -11.35 12.72 -3.07
CA GLY A 90 -10.19 12.48 -2.21
C GLY A 90 -9.37 11.23 -2.52
N PHE A 91 -9.87 10.29 -3.33
CA PHE A 91 -9.09 9.15 -3.80
C PHE A 91 -8.13 9.56 -4.91
N PHE A 92 -6.85 9.30 -4.71
CA PHE A 92 -5.80 9.67 -5.64
C PHE A 92 -5.80 8.78 -6.89
N ALA A 93 -5.36 9.35 -8.01
CA ALA A 93 -5.04 8.55 -9.18
C ALA A 93 -3.88 7.60 -8.86
N HIS A 94 -3.93 6.37 -9.37
CA HIS A 94 -2.89 5.36 -9.15
C HIS A 94 -1.53 5.87 -9.63
N PHE A 95 -1.47 6.26 -10.92
CA PHE A 95 -0.27 6.77 -11.56
C PHE A 95 -0.34 8.27 -11.84
N LEU A 96 0.80 8.94 -11.66
CA LEU A 96 0.94 10.38 -11.77
C LEU A 96 2.12 10.73 -12.69
N TYR A 97 2.02 11.82 -13.43
CA TYR A 97 3.20 12.42 -14.05
C TYR A 97 4.09 13.03 -12.97
N MET A 98 5.34 12.55 -12.87
CA MET A 98 6.29 12.87 -11.81
C MET A 98 6.46 14.38 -11.55
N ASN A 99 6.47 15.18 -12.62
CA ASN A 99 6.76 16.61 -12.52
C ASN A 99 5.54 17.48 -12.24
N THR A 100 4.32 16.95 -12.37
CA THR A 100 3.09 17.77 -12.32
C THR A 100 2.08 17.31 -11.28
N GLY A 101 2.18 16.06 -10.81
CA GLY A 101 1.15 15.43 -9.98
C GLY A 101 -0.17 15.18 -10.70
N GLN A 102 -0.23 15.39 -12.02
CA GLN A 102 -1.45 15.15 -12.78
C GLN A 102 -1.62 13.65 -13.05
N ARG A 103 -2.86 13.18 -13.02
CA ARG A 103 -3.27 11.82 -13.37
C ARG A 103 -2.64 11.40 -14.69
N ARG A 104 -1.92 10.27 -14.67
CA ARG A 104 -1.28 9.72 -15.87
C ARG A 104 -2.35 9.12 -16.77
N ASN A 105 -2.45 9.63 -17.99
CA ASN A 105 -3.42 9.17 -18.98
C ASN A 105 -4.84 9.12 -18.40
N LYS A 106 -5.47 7.94 -18.42
CA LYS A 106 -6.81 7.66 -17.90
C LYS A 106 -6.77 6.49 -16.89
N CYS A 107 -5.66 6.37 -16.13
CA CYS A 107 -5.58 5.39 -15.04
C CYS A 107 -6.63 5.66 -13.98
N GLU A 108 -7.08 4.65 -13.27
CA GLU A 108 -8.12 4.74 -12.27
C GLU A 108 -7.73 5.59 -11.04
N TYR A 109 -8.76 6.07 -10.33
CA TYR A 109 -8.61 6.54 -8.96
C TYR A 109 -8.71 5.33 -8.04
N SER A 110 -7.57 4.91 -7.47
CA SER A 110 -7.42 3.64 -6.76
C SER A 110 -7.68 3.80 -5.27
N THR A 111 -8.51 2.93 -4.70
CA THR A 111 -8.86 3.00 -3.27
C THR A 111 -7.77 2.44 -2.38
N ILE A 112 -7.08 1.38 -2.81
CA ILE A 112 -5.99 0.77 -2.05
C ILE A 112 -4.72 1.61 -2.09
N ASP A 113 -4.34 2.14 -3.25
CA ASP A 113 -3.12 2.96 -3.37
C ASP A 113 -3.27 4.28 -2.61
N THR A 114 -4.50 4.82 -2.59
CA THR A 114 -4.83 5.94 -1.70
C THR A 114 -4.60 5.54 -0.24
N ALA A 115 -5.12 4.40 0.21
CA ALA A 115 -4.98 3.97 1.61
C ALA A 115 -3.52 3.71 2.02
N LEU A 116 -2.71 3.14 1.14
CA LEU A 116 -1.26 2.99 1.32
C LEU A 116 -0.59 4.38 1.48
N CYS A 117 -0.96 5.34 0.64
CA CYS A 117 -0.49 6.72 0.78
C CYS A 117 -0.88 7.35 2.11
N LEU A 118 -2.14 7.19 2.54
CA LEU A 118 -2.63 7.77 3.77
C LEU A 118 -1.93 7.20 5.01
N ASN A 119 -1.53 5.92 5.00
CA ASN A 119 -0.71 5.37 6.08
C ASN A 119 0.65 6.09 6.20
N GLY A 120 1.29 6.40 5.07
CA GLY A 120 2.50 7.24 5.05
C GLY A 120 2.25 8.64 5.62
N VAL A 121 1.15 9.28 5.23
CA VAL A 121 0.71 10.59 5.75
C VAL A 121 0.50 10.56 7.26
N ILE A 122 -0.24 9.55 7.77
CA ILE A 122 -0.52 9.36 9.20
C ILE A 122 0.79 9.13 9.97
N THR A 123 1.68 8.28 9.45
CA THR A 123 2.98 7.98 10.07
C THR A 123 3.82 9.25 10.21
N ALA A 124 3.93 10.04 9.14
CA ALA A 124 4.69 11.27 9.13
C ALA A 124 4.11 12.32 10.09
N ALA A 125 2.78 12.48 10.10
CA ALA A 125 2.10 13.41 11.00
C ALA A 125 2.27 13.04 12.48
N ALA A 126 2.23 11.75 12.80
CA ALA A 126 2.43 11.25 14.16
C ALA A 126 3.89 11.43 14.64
N TYR A 127 4.87 11.26 13.76
CA TYR A 127 6.30 11.28 14.12
C TYR A 127 6.89 12.69 14.21
N PHE A 128 6.59 13.56 13.26
CA PHE A 128 7.30 14.84 13.14
C PHE A 128 6.86 15.91 14.14
N ASP A 129 5.68 15.74 14.74
CA ASP A 129 5.05 16.70 15.67
C ASP A 129 5.17 18.16 15.19
N ASP A 130 4.91 18.35 13.89
CA ASP A 130 4.99 19.63 13.23
C ASP A 130 3.59 20.12 12.87
N VAL A 131 3.25 21.33 13.30
CA VAL A 131 1.91 21.92 13.10
C VAL A 131 1.52 21.93 11.63
N ARG A 132 2.44 22.30 10.73
CA ARG A 132 2.14 22.37 9.30
C ARG A 132 1.89 20.99 8.69
N ILE A 133 2.68 19.98 9.07
CA ILE A 133 2.47 18.59 8.66
C ILE A 133 1.11 18.10 9.18
N GLN A 134 0.77 18.36 10.44
CA GLN A 134 -0.51 17.96 11.05
C GLN A 134 -1.70 18.58 10.32
N GLU A 135 -1.66 19.89 10.02
CA GLU A 135 -2.71 20.58 9.26
C GLU A 135 -2.90 19.99 7.86
N LEU A 136 -1.79 19.79 7.12
CA LEU A 136 -1.84 19.22 5.77
C LEU A 136 -2.35 17.78 5.78
N ALA A 137 -1.85 16.96 6.71
CA ALA A 137 -2.28 15.58 6.88
C ALA A 137 -3.78 15.49 7.20
N GLN A 138 -4.26 16.30 8.14
CA GLN A 138 -5.68 16.37 8.48
C GLN A 138 -6.53 16.74 7.25
N ALA A 139 -6.14 17.79 6.52
CA ALA A 139 -6.86 18.21 5.32
C ALA A 139 -6.90 17.12 4.22
N ILE A 140 -5.80 16.36 4.07
CA ILE A 140 -5.75 15.22 3.14
C ILE A 140 -6.70 14.11 3.59
N LEU A 141 -6.65 13.72 4.86
CA LEU A 141 -7.48 12.65 5.43
C LEU A 141 -8.96 12.98 5.39
N GLU A 142 -9.35 14.21 5.75
CA GLU A 142 -10.74 14.68 5.75
C GLU A 142 -11.33 14.80 4.34
N ARG A 143 -10.49 14.95 3.31
CA ARG A 143 -10.93 15.04 1.91
C ARG A 143 -11.44 13.71 1.36
N VAL A 144 -11.05 12.57 1.95
CA VAL A 144 -11.40 11.24 1.44
C VAL A 144 -12.84 10.89 1.81
N ASP A 145 -13.70 10.85 0.79
CA ASP A 145 -15.12 10.52 0.93
C ASP A 145 -15.28 8.99 0.95
N TRP A 146 -14.99 8.36 2.10
CA TRP A 146 -15.12 6.90 2.25
C TRP A 146 -16.52 6.36 1.93
N ASN A 147 -17.57 7.15 2.15
CA ASN A 147 -18.95 6.75 1.83
C ASN A 147 -19.17 6.59 0.31
N PHE A 148 -18.42 7.31 -0.53
CA PHE A 148 -18.54 7.26 -1.99
C PHE A 148 -18.29 5.86 -2.58
N ILE A 149 -17.39 5.08 -1.96
CA ILE A 149 -16.99 3.76 -2.45
C ILE A 149 -17.72 2.61 -1.77
N VAL A 150 -18.62 2.90 -0.82
CA VAL A 150 -19.47 1.91 -0.14
C VAL A 150 -20.63 1.52 -1.03
N PHE A 151 -20.89 0.22 -1.15
CA PHE A 151 -22.08 -0.27 -1.83
C PHE A 151 -22.55 -1.60 -1.23
N GLU A 152 -23.79 -1.97 -1.52
CA GLU A 152 -24.35 -3.26 -1.15
C GLU A 152 -24.52 -4.14 -2.39
N THR A 153 -24.12 -5.40 -2.28
CA THR A 153 -24.27 -6.41 -3.34
C THR A 153 -24.32 -7.80 -2.70
N ASP A 154 -25.17 -8.68 -3.21
CA ASP A 154 -25.35 -10.05 -2.69
C ASP A 154 -25.59 -10.11 -1.16
N GLY A 155 -26.27 -9.10 -0.62
CA GLY A 155 -26.53 -8.97 0.82
C GLY A 155 -25.30 -8.59 1.68
N GLN A 156 -24.17 -8.26 1.05
CA GLN A 156 -22.93 -7.82 1.71
C GLN A 156 -22.67 -6.35 1.45
N THR A 157 -22.14 -5.65 2.46
CA THR A 157 -21.63 -4.28 2.30
C THR A 157 -20.15 -4.35 1.97
N ARG A 158 -19.72 -3.73 0.86
CA ARG A 158 -18.34 -3.83 0.34
C ARG A 158 -17.81 -2.47 -0.11
N PHE A 159 -16.49 -2.39 -0.29
CA PHE A 159 -15.83 -1.29 -0.96
C PHE A 159 -15.59 -1.59 -2.44
N ARG A 160 -15.65 -0.55 -3.28
CA ARG A 160 -15.17 -0.58 -4.67
C ARG A 160 -13.64 -0.51 -4.72
N MET A 161 -13.03 -1.18 -5.70
CA MET A 161 -11.56 -1.17 -5.84
C MET A 161 -11.05 0.12 -6.46
N ALA A 162 -11.78 0.67 -7.42
CA ALA A 162 -11.43 1.94 -8.03
C ALA A 162 -12.64 2.63 -8.66
N TYR A 163 -12.42 3.86 -9.10
CA TYR A 163 -13.35 4.61 -9.93
C TYR A 163 -12.63 5.19 -11.14
N ASN A 164 -13.23 5.09 -12.32
CA ASN A 164 -12.72 5.66 -13.54
C ASN A 164 -13.84 6.37 -14.32
N PRO A 165 -13.82 7.71 -14.44
CA PRO A 165 -14.86 8.47 -15.14
C PRO A 165 -14.74 8.41 -16.67
N ASP A 166 -13.69 7.77 -17.22
CA ASP A 166 -13.41 7.76 -18.65
C ASP A 166 -13.84 6.44 -19.30
N ARG A 167 -14.68 6.50 -20.35
CA ARG A 167 -15.15 5.32 -21.10
C ARG A 167 -14.04 4.43 -21.68
N HIS A 168 -12.84 4.98 -21.88
CA HIS A 168 -11.67 4.27 -22.37
C HIS A 168 -10.49 4.41 -21.40
N GLY A 169 -10.81 4.51 -20.11
CA GLY A 169 -9.81 4.48 -19.06
C GLY A 169 -9.42 3.06 -18.69
N ASP A 170 -8.35 2.94 -17.93
CA ASP A 170 -7.84 1.64 -17.48
C ASP A 170 -8.92 0.91 -16.68
N TYR A 171 -9.05 -0.40 -16.93
CA TYR A 171 -10.01 -1.33 -16.33
C TYR A 171 -11.50 -1.02 -16.56
N VAL A 172 -11.84 -0.15 -17.52
CA VAL A 172 -13.24 0.14 -17.88
C VAL A 172 -13.71 -0.78 -19.01
N ASP A 173 -14.42 -1.84 -18.63
CA ASP A 173 -15.11 -2.74 -19.57
C ASP A 173 -16.56 -2.28 -19.79
N GLY A 174 -16.73 -1.20 -20.56
CA GLY A 174 -18.05 -0.66 -20.94
C GLY A 174 -18.25 0.79 -20.53
N ASP A 175 -19.25 1.06 -19.67
CA ASP A 175 -19.53 2.41 -19.21
C ASP A 175 -18.58 2.83 -18.07
N PRO A 176 -18.14 4.10 -18.05
CA PRO A 176 -17.28 4.62 -16.99
C PRO A 176 -17.97 4.55 -15.64
N GLY A 177 -17.19 4.29 -14.59
CA GLY A 177 -17.71 4.17 -13.24
C GLY A 177 -16.80 3.40 -12.31
N PHE A 178 -17.42 2.67 -11.39
CA PHE A 178 -16.72 1.86 -10.41
C PHE A 178 -16.14 0.59 -11.03
N ILE A 179 -14.93 0.25 -10.60
CA ILE A 179 -14.19 -0.93 -11.04
C ILE A 179 -14.15 -1.92 -9.88
N SER A 180 -14.59 -3.15 -10.17
CA SER A 180 -14.52 -4.30 -9.27
C SER A 180 -15.06 -4.05 -7.84
N GLN A 181 -14.67 -4.90 -6.90
CA GLN A 181 -15.04 -4.87 -5.49
C GLN A 181 -14.01 -5.59 -4.62
N TRP A 182 -13.83 -5.12 -3.40
CA TRP A 182 -13.07 -5.82 -2.36
C TRP A 182 -13.96 -6.88 -1.71
N ASP A 183 -14.13 -8.04 -2.36
CA ASP A 183 -14.98 -9.15 -1.90
C ASP A 183 -14.23 -10.31 -1.24
N MET A 184 -12.90 -10.26 -1.17
CA MET A 184 -12.04 -11.29 -0.61
C MET A 184 -10.97 -10.69 0.30
N ALA A 185 -10.34 -11.47 1.18
CA ALA A 185 -9.21 -11.00 1.96
C ALA A 185 -7.99 -10.79 1.05
N ALA A 186 -7.39 -9.61 1.08
CA ALA A 186 -6.15 -9.26 0.38
C ALA A 186 -5.40 -8.17 1.19
N GLU A 187 -4.71 -7.23 0.53
CA GLU A 187 -3.92 -6.17 1.16
C GLU A 187 -4.75 -5.09 1.88
N GLN A 188 -6.07 -5.07 1.69
CA GLN A 188 -6.94 -3.92 1.94
C GLN A 188 -7.37 -3.70 3.39
N LYS A 189 -6.88 -4.49 4.36
CA LYS A 189 -7.32 -4.44 5.77
C LYS A 189 -7.21 -3.02 6.36
N MET A 190 -6.16 -2.28 6.03
CA MET A 190 -5.96 -0.89 6.44
C MET A 190 -7.11 0.06 6.05
N MET A 191 -7.77 -0.18 4.91
CA MET A 191 -8.87 0.68 4.43
C MET A 191 -10.05 0.68 5.39
N TYR A 192 -10.37 -0.47 6.00
CA TYR A 192 -11.49 -0.57 6.94
C TYR A 192 -11.22 0.21 8.22
N LEU A 193 -9.97 0.22 8.70
CA LEU A 193 -9.58 1.00 9.87
C LEU A 193 -9.58 2.49 9.57
N GLN A 194 -9.01 2.90 8.43
CA GLN A 194 -9.00 4.29 8.01
C GLN A 194 -10.42 4.83 7.81
N ALA A 195 -11.33 4.04 7.25
CA ALA A 195 -12.71 4.46 7.00
C ALA A 195 -13.59 4.50 8.26
N ALA A 196 -13.23 3.79 9.34
CA ALA A 196 -14.13 3.52 10.48
C ALA A 196 -14.69 4.79 11.15
N ASN A 197 -13.93 5.88 11.18
CA ASN A 197 -14.35 7.16 11.77
C ASN A 197 -15.07 8.10 10.77
N HIS A 198 -15.16 7.72 9.50
CA HIS A 198 -15.74 8.54 8.42
C HIS A 198 -17.07 7.99 7.90
N ILE A 199 -17.48 6.82 8.39
CA ILE A 199 -18.71 6.13 8.00
C ILE A 199 -19.50 5.73 9.24
N ALA A 200 -20.80 5.49 9.10
CA ALA A 200 -21.64 5.09 10.22
C ALA A 200 -21.10 3.79 10.87
N PRO A 201 -21.03 3.69 12.22
CA PRO A 201 -20.44 2.52 12.89
C PRO A 201 -21.03 1.16 12.47
N ASP A 202 -22.34 1.09 12.19
CA ASP A 202 -22.97 -0.13 11.69
C ASP A 202 -22.49 -0.50 10.27
N THR A 203 -22.34 0.50 9.40
CA THR A 203 -21.79 0.32 8.05
C THR A 203 -20.33 -0.11 8.11
N ALA A 204 -19.51 0.48 8.99
CA ALA A 204 -18.11 0.09 9.19
C ALA A 204 -17.98 -1.39 9.59
N ARG A 205 -18.80 -1.84 10.56
CA ARG A 205 -18.83 -3.25 10.97
C ARG A 205 -19.25 -4.17 9.83
N LYS A 206 -20.30 -3.80 9.08
CA LYS A 206 -20.75 -4.57 7.91
C LYS A 206 -19.68 -4.67 6.82
N LEU A 207 -18.95 -3.58 6.55
CA LEU A 207 -17.85 -3.56 5.59
C LEU A 207 -16.73 -4.53 5.98
N TYR A 208 -16.29 -4.47 7.23
CA TYR A 208 -15.26 -5.37 7.72
C TYR A 208 -15.72 -6.85 7.71
N ALA A 209 -17.01 -7.10 7.93
CA ALA A 209 -17.58 -8.44 7.81
C ALA A 209 -17.85 -8.88 6.35
N GLY A 210 -17.92 -7.95 5.39
CA GLY A 210 -18.50 -8.18 4.07
C GLY A 210 -17.59 -8.79 3.00
N PHE A 211 -16.28 -8.88 3.27
CA PHE A 211 -15.33 -9.59 2.42
C PHE A 211 -15.14 -11.04 2.90
N ARG A 212 -14.94 -11.94 1.94
CA ARG A 212 -14.76 -13.37 2.17
C ARG A 212 -13.40 -13.63 2.83
N ARG A 213 -13.40 -14.46 3.86
CA ARG A 213 -12.21 -14.96 4.55
C ARG A 213 -12.03 -16.45 4.24
N ASP A 214 -11.45 -16.74 3.09
CA ASP A 214 -11.18 -18.13 2.70
C ASP A 214 -10.15 -18.74 3.65
N ALA A 215 -10.43 -19.94 4.13
CA ALA A 215 -9.60 -20.57 5.14
C ALA A 215 -8.82 -21.76 4.58
N ALA A 216 -7.57 -21.88 5.00
CA ALA A 216 -6.72 -23.04 4.81
C ALA A 216 -6.17 -23.53 6.16
N THR A 217 -5.39 -24.60 6.13
CA THR A 217 -4.69 -25.13 7.31
C THR A 217 -3.19 -25.19 7.03
N VAL A 218 -2.39 -24.52 7.85
CA VAL A 218 -0.92 -24.56 7.83
C VAL A 218 -0.45 -24.97 9.20
N ASP A 219 0.39 -26.01 9.28
CA ASP A 219 0.89 -26.57 10.55
C ASP A 219 -0.21 -26.86 11.60
N GLY A 220 -1.35 -27.37 11.13
CA GLY A 220 -2.51 -27.69 11.98
C GLY A 220 -3.30 -26.48 12.48
N GLN A 221 -2.96 -25.26 12.06
CA GLN A 221 -3.63 -24.02 12.42
C GLN A 221 -4.43 -23.46 11.26
N LYS A 222 -5.63 -22.94 11.55
CA LYS A 222 -6.48 -22.27 10.55
C LYS A 222 -5.89 -20.90 10.20
N VAL A 223 -5.71 -20.64 8.91
CA VAL A 223 -5.25 -19.36 8.36
C VAL A 223 -6.24 -18.83 7.32
N ILE A 224 -6.33 -17.51 7.18
CA ILE A 224 -7.07 -16.83 6.11
C ILE A 224 -6.14 -16.56 4.94
N ILE A 225 -6.49 -17.11 3.78
CA ILE A 225 -5.73 -17.01 2.53
C ILE A 225 -6.41 -16.07 1.56
N SER A 226 -5.61 -15.53 0.64
CA SER A 226 -6.10 -14.85 -0.56
C SER A 226 -5.84 -15.71 -1.81
N PRO A 227 -6.65 -15.59 -2.87
CA PRO A 227 -6.36 -16.22 -4.16
C PRO A 227 -4.94 -15.92 -4.66
N GLY A 228 -4.24 -16.96 -5.12
CA GLY A 228 -2.87 -16.87 -5.64
C GLY A 228 -1.78 -16.80 -4.56
N GLY A 229 -2.09 -16.30 -3.36
CA GLY A 229 -1.14 -16.18 -2.25
C GLY A 229 0.13 -15.36 -2.52
N PRO A 230 0.10 -14.23 -3.27
CA PRO A 230 1.27 -13.35 -3.38
C PRO A 230 1.60 -12.73 -2.02
N LEU A 231 2.87 -12.74 -1.62
CA LEU A 231 3.23 -12.44 -0.22
C LEU A 231 2.90 -11.01 0.24
N PHE A 232 2.90 -10.04 -0.67
CA PHE A 232 2.69 -8.62 -0.35
C PHE A 232 1.34 -8.33 0.33
N ILE A 233 0.29 -9.10 -0.01
CA ILE A 233 -1.06 -8.90 0.52
C ILE A 233 -1.15 -9.16 2.03
N TYR A 234 -0.23 -9.99 2.54
CA TYR A 234 -0.14 -10.32 3.96
C TYR A 234 0.79 -9.36 4.72
N GLN A 235 1.52 -8.50 3.99
CA GLN A 235 2.57 -7.64 4.55
C GLN A 235 2.19 -6.16 4.53
N PHE A 236 1.47 -5.71 3.51
CA PHE A 236 1.24 -4.27 3.30
C PHE A 236 0.45 -3.63 4.45
N THR A 237 -0.62 -4.23 4.96
CA THR A 237 -1.30 -3.64 6.13
C THR A 237 -0.40 -3.67 7.37
N GLU A 238 0.30 -4.77 7.56
CA GLU A 238 1.13 -5.11 8.71
C GLU A 238 2.39 -4.24 8.79
N ALA A 239 2.78 -3.58 7.70
CA ALA A 239 3.84 -2.57 7.68
C ALA A 239 3.50 -1.32 8.53
N TRP A 240 2.21 -1.04 8.76
CA TRP A 240 1.76 0.09 9.57
C TRP A 240 0.88 -0.30 10.76
N LEU A 241 0.14 -1.41 10.64
CA LEU A 241 -0.70 -1.91 11.72
C LEU A 241 0.08 -2.90 12.57
N ASP A 242 0.14 -2.64 13.87
CA ASP A 242 0.71 -3.56 14.84
C ASP A 242 -0.24 -4.75 15.11
N ALA A 243 -0.29 -5.66 14.15
CA ALA A 243 -1.18 -6.83 14.18
C ALA A 243 -0.84 -7.82 15.32
N ALA A 244 0.33 -7.71 15.95
CA ALA A 244 0.71 -8.58 17.06
C ALA A 244 -0.01 -8.24 18.37
N HIS A 245 -0.51 -7.01 18.48
CA HIS A 245 -1.15 -6.52 19.71
C HIS A 245 -2.67 -6.71 19.74
N TYR A 246 -3.30 -7.02 18.61
CA TYR A 246 -4.75 -7.04 18.49
C TYR A 246 -5.26 -8.27 17.75
N LEU A 247 -6.28 -8.90 18.33
CA LEU A 247 -7.14 -9.83 17.60
C LEU A 247 -8.26 -9.04 16.91
N ASP A 248 -8.70 -9.54 15.78
CA ASP A 248 -9.89 -8.98 15.14
C ASP A 248 -11.19 -9.38 15.87
N PRO A 249 -12.35 -8.79 15.52
CA PRO A 249 -13.63 -9.09 16.18
C PRO A 249 -14.05 -10.57 16.17
N ASP A 250 -13.56 -11.37 15.21
CA ASP A 250 -13.82 -12.81 15.10
C ASP A 250 -12.74 -13.66 15.81
N GLY A 251 -11.80 -13.01 16.49
CA GLY A 251 -10.68 -13.64 17.20
C GLY A 251 -9.53 -14.04 16.27
N ILE A 252 -9.46 -13.51 15.05
CA ILE A 252 -8.37 -13.81 14.11
C ILE A 252 -7.10 -13.08 14.56
N ASP A 253 -6.03 -13.85 14.75
CA ASP A 253 -4.67 -13.35 14.97
C ASP A 253 -4.01 -13.10 13.61
N TRP A 254 -4.08 -11.85 13.14
CA TRP A 254 -3.51 -11.46 11.85
C TRP A 254 -1.98 -11.54 11.81
N PHE A 255 -1.31 -11.36 12.95
CA PHE A 255 0.15 -11.51 13.02
C PHE A 255 0.57 -12.97 12.81
N ASN A 256 -0.04 -13.90 13.54
CA ASN A 256 0.24 -15.32 13.35
C ASN A 256 -0.22 -15.80 11.97
N ASN A 257 -1.32 -15.25 11.44
CA ASN A 257 -1.76 -15.51 10.06
C ASN A 257 -0.67 -15.17 9.04
N THR A 258 -0.15 -13.93 9.07
CA THR A 258 0.92 -13.48 8.18
C THR A 258 2.21 -14.29 8.38
N ARG A 259 2.57 -14.61 9.62
CA ARG A 259 3.73 -15.46 9.93
C ARG A 259 3.61 -16.84 9.29
N LEU A 260 2.49 -17.53 9.48
CA LEU A 260 2.26 -18.87 8.92
C LEU A 260 2.25 -18.87 7.40
N LEU A 261 1.65 -17.85 6.77
CA LEU A 261 1.62 -17.74 5.31
C LEU A 261 2.97 -17.38 4.71
N THR A 262 3.80 -16.62 5.44
CA THR A 262 5.20 -16.40 5.06
C THR A 262 6.02 -17.69 5.12
N LEU A 263 5.82 -18.51 6.17
CA LEU A 263 6.47 -19.80 6.28
C LEU A 263 6.00 -20.79 5.20
N ALA A 264 4.71 -20.80 4.88
CA ALA A 264 4.17 -21.62 3.78
C ALA A 264 4.73 -21.19 2.41
N ASN A 265 4.86 -19.88 2.16
CA ASN A 265 5.48 -19.37 0.93
C ASN A 265 6.96 -19.80 0.81
N ARG A 266 7.71 -19.74 1.92
CA ARG A 266 9.08 -20.27 1.99
C ARG A 266 9.13 -21.78 1.72
N GLU A 267 8.25 -22.54 2.37
CA GLU A 267 8.19 -24.00 2.24
C GLU A 267 7.84 -24.42 0.81
N PHE A 268 6.93 -23.69 0.14
CA PHE A 268 6.64 -23.90 -1.27
C PHE A 268 7.92 -23.78 -2.13
N CYS A 269 8.73 -22.74 -1.90
CA CYS A 269 10.00 -22.59 -2.62
C CYS A 269 10.93 -23.78 -2.37
N LEU A 270 11.05 -24.23 -1.12
CA LEU A 270 11.89 -25.39 -0.76
C LEU A 270 11.45 -26.67 -1.46
N GLN A 271 10.14 -26.94 -1.50
CA GLN A 271 9.58 -28.15 -2.12
C GLN A 271 9.81 -28.19 -3.64
N HIS A 272 9.94 -27.02 -4.28
CA HIS A 272 10.14 -26.89 -5.72
C HIS A 272 11.59 -26.47 -6.07
N ALA A 273 12.54 -26.63 -5.15
CA ALA A 273 13.95 -26.29 -5.37
C ALA A 273 14.61 -27.13 -6.49
N ASP A 274 14.11 -28.36 -6.72
CA ASP A 274 14.55 -29.22 -7.83
C ASP A 274 13.94 -28.80 -9.19
N GLU A 275 12.87 -27.98 -9.17
CA GLU A 275 12.16 -27.50 -10.37
C GLU A 275 12.65 -26.11 -10.81
N PHE A 276 12.96 -25.22 -9.85
CA PHE A 276 13.37 -23.85 -10.11
C PHE A 276 14.74 -23.55 -9.51
N ALA A 277 15.71 -23.24 -10.37
CA ALA A 277 17.10 -23.00 -9.97
C ALA A 277 17.29 -21.83 -8.97
N THR A 278 16.33 -20.91 -8.88
CA THR A 278 16.36 -19.77 -7.96
C THR A 278 15.67 -20.04 -6.63
N TYR A 279 15.05 -21.21 -6.44
CA TYR A 279 14.38 -21.56 -5.19
C TYR A 279 15.31 -22.35 -4.27
N GLY A 280 15.23 -22.06 -2.97
CA GLY A 280 15.98 -22.80 -1.96
C GLY A 280 15.97 -22.12 -0.59
N GLU A 281 16.69 -22.71 0.35
CA GLU A 281 16.71 -22.27 1.77
C GLU A 281 17.10 -20.80 1.95
N ASN A 282 18.00 -20.32 1.08
CA ASN A 282 18.53 -18.96 1.10
C ASN A 282 17.99 -18.07 -0.04
N SER A 283 17.01 -18.56 -0.82
CA SER A 283 16.43 -17.83 -1.95
C SER A 283 14.96 -18.24 -2.11
N TRP A 284 14.08 -17.46 -1.50
CA TRP A 284 12.64 -17.71 -1.43
C TRP A 284 11.89 -16.38 -1.28
N GLY A 285 10.57 -16.41 -1.44
CA GLY A 285 9.70 -15.25 -1.33
C GLY A 285 9.07 -14.92 -2.67
N ILE A 286 7.85 -15.42 -2.88
CA ILE A 286 7.10 -15.23 -4.12
C ILE A 286 6.03 -14.18 -3.87
N SER A 287 6.08 -13.12 -4.67
CA SER A 287 5.17 -11.99 -4.61
C SER A 287 4.96 -11.40 -6.01
N ALA A 288 4.11 -10.40 -6.13
CA ALA A 288 3.95 -9.67 -7.38
C ALA A 288 5.23 -8.88 -7.74
N GLY A 289 5.61 -8.90 -9.00
CA GLY A 289 6.81 -8.21 -9.45
C GLY A 289 7.15 -8.45 -10.92
N ASP A 290 8.31 -7.92 -11.31
CA ASP A 290 8.85 -8.11 -12.65
C ASP A 290 9.31 -9.56 -12.88
N SER A 291 9.02 -10.06 -14.07
CA SER A 291 9.42 -11.36 -14.59
C SER A 291 10.04 -11.22 -15.99
N PRO A 292 10.67 -12.27 -16.55
CA PRO A 292 11.14 -12.26 -17.94
C PRO A 292 10.07 -11.95 -18.99
N TRP A 293 8.79 -12.06 -18.64
CA TRP A 293 7.65 -11.91 -19.56
C TRP A 293 6.84 -10.62 -19.32
N GLY A 294 7.28 -9.77 -18.41
CA GLY A 294 6.55 -8.57 -17.99
C GLY A 294 6.25 -8.61 -16.49
N TYR A 295 5.15 -7.99 -16.06
CA TYR A 295 4.73 -7.99 -14.67
C TYR A 295 3.86 -9.22 -14.39
N ASP A 296 4.14 -9.94 -13.30
CA ASP A 296 3.36 -11.10 -12.86
C ASP A 296 2.94 -10.95 -11.39
N VAL A 297 1.74 -11.44 -11.07
CA VAL A 297 1.23 -11.50 -9.69
C VAL A 297 1.46 -12.91 -9.18
N SER A 298 2.73 -13.29 -9.06
CA SER A 298 3.12 -14.61 -8.63
C SER A 298 2.87 -14.77 -7.12
N GLY A 299 2.52 -15.99 -6.70
CA GLY A 299 2.33 -16.30 -5.29
C GLY A 299 2.40 -17.79 -5.01
N ALA A 300 2.26 -18.14 -3.74
CA ALA A 300 2.19 -19.52 -3.29
C ALA A 300 0.97 -19.67 -2.37
N THR A 301 0.02 -20.49 -2.80
CA THR A 301 -1.09 -20.89 -1.94
C THR A 301 -0.65 -22.12 -1.13
N PRO A 302 -0.83 -22.13 0.21
CA PRO A 302 -0.52 -23.30 1.04
C PRO A 302 -1.35 -24.54 0.71
#